data_AF-A0A4S2LV58-F1
#
_entry.id   AF-A0A4S2LV58-F1
#
_cell.length_a   1.000
_cell.length_b   1.000
_cell.length_c   1.000
_cell.angle_alpha   90.00
_cell.angle_beta   90.00
_cell.angle_gamma   90.00
#
_symmetry.space_group_name_H-M   'P 1'
#
loop_
_entity.id
_entity.type
_entity.pdbx_description
1 polymer ?
#
loop_
_entity_poly.entity_id
_entity_poly.type
_entity_poly.pdbx_seq_one_letter_code
_entity_poly.pdbx_strand_id
1 'polypeptide(L)'
;MVRAILSTPHFRFIAVFPILTEAVKNKDYNLIAHLIETQDPYEIKRVKMPVMTSASSPNLVASDASSRMIGCVCEPVADAINWMELVKGDPVKCYCGHWFQLVSYEEYFRRVNCPSAF
;
A
#
# COMPACT_ATOMS: atom_id res chain seq x y z
N MET A 1 39.69 29.87 5.52
CA MET A 1 38.34 30.32 5.10
C MET A 1 37.93 29.53 3.86
N VAL A 2 37.28 28.38 4.05
CA VAL A 2 36.79 27.54 2.93
C VAL A 2 35.31 27.82 2.77
N ARG A 3 34.90 28.27 1.57
CA ARG A 3 33.50 28.51 1.20
C ARG A 3 32.74 27.17 1.24
N ALA A 4 31.76 27.06 2.13
CA ALA A 4 30.77 25.99 2.07
C ALA A 4 29.80 26.31 0.92
N ILE A 5 29.93 25.57 -0.18
CA ILE A 5 28.91 25.47 -1.22
C ILE A 5 27.73 24.75 -0.57
N LEU A 6 26.70 25.50 -0.16
CA LEU A 6 25.45 24.92 0.29
C LEU A 6 24.80 24.26 -0.93
N SER A 7 24.99 22.95 -1.03
CA SER A 7 24.33 22.09 -2.00
C SER A 7 22.82 22.25 -1.85
N THR A 8 22.17 22.82 -2.86
CA THR A 8 20.73 22.76 -3.04
C THR A 8 20.26 21.31 -2.87
N PRO A 9 19.20 21.03 -2.10
CA PRO A 9 18.67 19.69 -2.05
C PRO A 9 18.01 19.46 -3.41
N HIS A 10 18.68 18.72 -4.28
CA HIS A 10 17.99 18.03 -5.35
C HIS A 10 17.12 16.97 -4.66
N PHE A 11 15.95 17.39 -4.19
CA PHE A 11 14.78 16.53 -4.12
C PHE A 11 14.57 16.03 -5.55
N ARG A 12 15.24 14.93 -5.88
CA ARG A 12 14.81 14.06 -6.97
C ARG A 12 13.48 13.48 -6.51
N PHE A 13 12.40 14.23 -6.71
CA PHE A 13 11.06 13.70 -6.83
C PHE A 13 11.04 12.77 -8.04
N ILE A 14 11.63 11.59 -7.88
CA ILE A 14 11.47 10.47 -8.78
C ILE A 14 10.89 9.36 -7.92
N ALA A 15 9.59 9.46 -7.69
CA ALA A 15 8.74 8.29 -7.67
C ALA A 15 7.68 8.54 -8.74
N VAL A 16 8.12 8.60 -10.01
CA VAL A 16 7.21 8.35 -11.12
C VAL A 16 6.84 6.89 -10.99
N PHE A 17 5.83 6.60 -10.18
CA PHE A 17 5.16 5.32 -10.25
C PHE A 17 4.79 5.15 -11.72
N PRO A 18 5.27 4.12 -12.44
CA PRO A 18 4.81 3.87 -13.79
C PRO A 18 3.29 3.70 -13.70
N ILE A 19 2.56 4.74 -14.10
CA ILE A 19 1.12 4.75 -14.00
C ILE A 19 0.63 3.89 -15.15
N LEU A 20 -0.22 2.91 -14.85
CA LEU A 20 -0.85 2.05 -15.84
C LEU A 20 -1.38 2.85 -17.04
N THR A 21 -1.93 4.04 -16.79
CA THR A 21 -2.38 4.99 -17.80
C THR A 21 -1.33 5.33 -18.87
N GLU A 22 -0.07 5.56 -18.48
CA GLU A 22 0.99 5.92 -19.42
C GLU A 22 1.42 4.72 -20.27
N ALA A 23 1.52 3.55 -19.65
CA ALA A 23 1.80 2.30 -20.37
C ALA A 23 0.70 1.98 -21.40
N VAL A 24 -0.57 2.21 -21.04
CA VAL A 24 -1.73 2.09 -21.94
C VAL A 24 -1.66 3.08 -23.09
N LYS A 25 -1.38 4.37 -22.82
CA LYS A 25 -1.23 5.40 -23.87
C LYS A 25 -0.16 5.03 -24.88
N ASN A 26 0.96 4.50 -24.39
CA ASN A 26 2.11 4.10 -25.20
C ASN A 26 1.95 2.71 -25.85
N LYS A 27 0.87 1.99 -25.55
CA LYS A 27 0.61 0.61 -26.01
C LYS A 27 1.75 -0.35 -25.65
N ASP A 28 2.41 -0.12 -24.52
CA ASP A 28 3.47 -1.00 -24.01
C ASP A 28 2.85 -2.16 -23.24
N TYR A 29 2.46 -3.21 -23.97
CA TYR A 29 1.80 -4.37 -23.39
C TYR A 29 2.66 -5.16 -22.40
N ASN A 30 3.99 -5.12 -22.55
CA ASN A 30 4.90 -5.77 -21.62
C ASN A 30 4.90 -5.04 -20.27
N LEU A 31 4.98 -3.71 -20.30
CA LEU A 31 4.87 -2.90 -19.09
C LEU A 31 3.48 -3.04 -18.46
N ILE A 32 2.41 -3.02 -19.26
CA ILE A 32 1.04 -3.22 -18.75
C ILE A 32 0.92 -4.55 -18.02
N ALA A 33 1.36 -5.66 -18.63
CA ALA A 33 1.32 -6.99 -18.01
C ALA A 33 2.11 -7.01 -16.69
N HIS A 34 3.32 -6.47 -16.69
CA HIS A 34 4.14 -6.37 -15.50
C HIS A 34 3.49 -5.54 -14.39
N LEU A 35 2.87 -4.40 -14.71
CA LEU A 35 2.17 -3.55 -13.72
C LEU A 35 0.92 -4.22 -13.16
N ILE A 36 0.13 -4.88 -14.01
CA ILE A 36 -1.04 -5.65 -13.55
C ILE A 36 -0.60 -6.75 -12.58
N GLU A 37 0.48 -7.46 -12.89
CA GLU A 37 1.01 -8.51 -12.02
C GLU A 37 1.63 -7.98 -10.73
N THR A 38 2.41 -6.90 -10.78
CA THR A 38 3.17 -6.43 -9.61
C THR A 38 2.35 -5.52 -8.70
N GLN A 39 1.53 -4.65 -9.25
CA GLN A 39 0.77 -3.64 -8.50
C GLN A 39 -0.66 -4.06 -8.22
N ASP A 40 -1.23 -5.00 -8.99
CA ASP A 40 -2.62 -5.45 -8.90
C ASP A 40 -3.63 -4.31 -8.69
N PRO A 41 -3.66 -3.31 -9.59
CA PRO A 41 -4.44 -2.08 -9.39
C PRO A 41 -5.96 -2.32 -9.35
N TYR A 42 -6.41 -3.49 -9.78
CA TYR A 42 -7.80 -3.93 -9.75
C TYR A 42 -8.08 -4.97 -8.65
N GLU A 43 -7.09 -5.23 -7.78
CA GLU A 43 -7.22 -6.03 -6.56
C GLU A 43 -7.85 -7.41 -6.80
N ILE A 44 -7.40 -8.07 -7.86
CA ILE A 44 -7.89 -9.39 -8.26
C ILE A 44 -7.32 -10.46 -7.30
N LYS A 45 -6.13 -10.21 -6.75
CA LYS A 45 -5.46 -11.14 -5.83
C LYS A 45 -6.09 -11.06 -4.45
N ARG A 46 -6.32 -12.24 -3.87
CA ARG A 46 -6.69 -12.34 -2.46
C ARG A 46 -5.48 -12.01 -1.59
N VAL A 47 -5.61 -10.98 -0.75
CA VAL A 47 -4.58 -10.63 0.23
C VAL A 47 -4.60 -11.63 1.37
N LYS A 48 -3.46 -12.28 1.64
CA LYS A 48 -3.28 -13.11 2.83
C LYS A 48 -2.81 -12.23 3.98
N MET A 49 -3.55 -12.26 5.07
CA MET A 49 -3.16 -11.60 6.31
C MET A 49 -1.95 -12.34 6.93
N PRO A 50 -0.90 -11.63 7.39
CA PRO A 50 0.20 -12.23 8.11
C PRO A 50 -0.25 -12.78 9.47
N VAL A 51 0.52 -13.70 10.03
CA VAL A 51 0.19 -14.41 11.27
C VAL A 51 0.01 -13.47 12.46
N MET A 52 0.78 -12.37 12.50
CA MET A 52 0.69 -11.36 13.54
C MET A 52 0.87 -9.96 12.96
N THR A 53 0.18 -8.99 13.56
CA THR A 53 0.32 -7.56 13.28
C THR A 53 0.27 -6.77 14.58
N SER A 54 0.83 -5.57 14.56
CA SER A 54 0.80 -4.64 15.70
C SER A 54 0.36 -3.25 15.23
N ALA A 55 0.11 -2.33 16.16
CA ALA A 55 -0.12 -0.94 15.80
C ALA A 55 1.08 -0.32 15.05
N SER A 56 2.32 -0.75 15.36
CA SER A 56 3.53 -0.29 14.66
C SER A 56 3.75 -0.97 13.30
N SER A 57 3.18 -2.16 13.09
CA SER A 57 3.26 -2.92 11.84
C SER A 57 1.88 -3.48 11.47
N PRO A 58 0.96 -2.61 11.00
CA PRO A 58 -0.40 -3.00 10.64
C PRO A 58 -0.46 -3.57 9.21
N ASN A 59 -1.58 -4.22 8.89
CA ASN A 59 -1.95 -4.50 7.50
C ASN A 59 -2.25 -3.18 6.77
N LEU A 60 -1.44 -2.84 5.78
CA LEU A 60 -1.66 -1.65 4.98
C LEU A 60 -2.77 -1.91 3.95
N VAL A 61 -3.73 -1.00 3.89
CA VAL A 61 -4.80 -0.99 2.89
C VAL A 61 -4.62 0.27 2.07
N ALA A 62 -4.41 0.14 0.77
CA ALA A 62 -4.22 1.29 -0.11
C ALA A 62 -5.58 1.88 -0.56
N SER A 63 -5.72 3.20 -0.55
CA SER A 63 -6.84 3.89 -1.20
C SER A 63 -6.54 5.37 -1.41
N ASP A 64 -7.04 5.92 -2.52
CA ASP A 64 -7.06 7.37 -2.74
C ASP A 64 -8.24 8.05 -2.03
N ALA A 65 -9.30 7.31 -1.71
CA ALA A 65 -10.43 7.82 -0.93
C ALA A 65 -10.04 8.14 0.53
N SER A 66 -10.83 8.97 1.21
CA SER A 66 -10.62 9.28 2.63
C SER A 66 -10.95 8.12 3.57
N SER A 67 -11.82 7.21 3.12
CA SER A 67 -12.17 5.99 3.84
C SER A 67 -12.36 4.82 2.89
N ARG A 68 -12.32 3.60 3.45
CA ARG A 68 -12.51 2.36 2.71
C ARG A 68 -13.08 1.27 3.60
N MET A 69 -14.12 0.60 3.11
CA MET A 69 -14.65 -0.61 3.74
C MET A 69 -13.69 -1.79 3.56
N ILE A 70 -13.46 -2.53 4.64
CA ILE A 70 -12.72 -3.80 4.63
C ILE A 70 -13.55 -4.89 5.30
N GLY A 71 -13.38 -6.12 4.84
CA GLY A 71 -13.95 -7.32 5.47
C GLY A 71 -12.83 -8.20 6.03
N CYS A 72 -12.82 -8.41 7.34
CA CYS A 72 -11.87 -9.29 8.01
C CYS A 72 -12.51 -10.66 8.28
N VAL A 73 -12.00 -11.69 7.63
CA VAL A 73 -12.28 -13.09 7.95
C VAL A 73 -11.32 -13.49 9.06
N CYS A 74 -11.80 -13.47 10.30
CA CYS A 74 -10.94 -13.50 11.47
C CYS A 74 -10.40 -14.89 11.82
N GLU A 75 -11.11 -15.93 11.39
CA GLU A 75 -10.75 -17.33 11.59
C GLU A 75 -10.82 -18.04 10.24
N PRO A 76 -9.96 -19.05 9.97
CA PRO A 76 -9.87 -19.68 8.64
C PRO A 76 -11.17 -20.27 8.08
N VAL A 77 -12.15 -20.53 8.94
CA VAL A 77 -13.43 -21.17 8.59
C VAL A 77 -14.62 -20.36 9.12
N ALA A 78 -14.45 -19.05 9.33
CA ALA A 78 -15.51 -18.20 9.85
C ALA A 78 -16.66 -18.08 8.84
N ASP A 79 -17.89 -18.26 9.33
CA ASP A 79 -19.13 -18.04 8.57
C ASP A 79 -19.59 -16.57 8.57
N ALA A 80 -18.86 -15.71 9.30
CA ALA A 80 -19.14 -14.28 9.41
C ALA A 80 -17.92 -13.45 9.01
N ILE A 81 -18.18 -12.37 8.28
CA ILE A 81 -17.18 -11.36 7.93
C ILE A 81 -17.37 -10.18 8.87
N ASN A 82 -16.30 -9.75 9.53
CA ASN A 82 -16.33 -8.50 10.28
C ASN A 82 -15.99 -7.33 9.36
N TRP A 83 -17.01 -6.53 9.07
CA TRP A 83 -16.90 -5.34 8.24
C TRP A 83 -16.48 -4.14 9.08
N MET A 84 -15.48 -3.40 8.61
CA MET A 84 -14.99 -2.19 9.24
C MET A 84 -14.78 -1.12 8.19
N GLU A 85 -15.11 0.13 8.52
CA GLU A 85 -14.68 1.28 7.73
C GLU A 85 -13.33 1.75 8.29
N LEU A 86 -12.30 1.76 7.44
CA LEU A 86 -11.04 2.42 7.76
C LEU A 86 -11.11 3.85 7.26
N VAL A 87 -10.74 4.80 8.10
CA VAL A 87 -10.51 6.20 7.73
C VAL A 87 -9.01 6.44 7.69
N LYS A 88 -8.52 7.27 6.76
CA LYS A 88 -7.09 7.62 6.67
C LYS A 88 -6.59 8.18 8.00
N GLY A 89 -5.45 7.68 8.47
CA GLY A 89 -4.86 8.08 9.74
C GLY A 89 -4.28 6.90 10.51
N ASP A 90 -4.57 6.85 11.80
CA ASP A 90 -3.99 5.87 12.71
C ASP A 90 -4.48 4.44 12.44
N PRO A 91 -3.66 3.41 12.73
CA PRO A 91 -4.06 2.02 12.61
C PRO A 91 -5.24 1.68 13.53
N VAL A 92 -6.19 0.92 12.99
CA VAL A 92 -7.38 0.44 13.68
C VAL A 92 -7.26 -1.06 13.94
N LYS A 93 -7.66 -1.50 15.14
CA LYS A 93 -7.62 -2.90 15.55
C LYS A 93 -8.96 -3.58 15.30
N CYS A 94 -8.94 -4.72 14.61
CA CYS A 94 -10.07 -5.64 14.50
C CYS A 94 -10.25 -6.42 15.81
N TYR A 95 -11.46 -6.95 16.05
CA TYR A 95 -11.74 -7.75 17.26
C TYR A 95 -10.82 -8.97 17.39
N CYS A 96 -10.37 -9.55 16.27
CA CYS A 96 -9.46 -10.71 16.25
C CYS A 96 -8.02 -10.39 16.67
N GLY A 97 -7.70 -9.11 16.89
CA GLY A 97 -6.37 -8.70 17.31
C GLY A 97 -5.52 -8.06 16.22
N HIS A 98 -5.89 -8.27 14.94
CA HIS A 98 -5.13 -7.73 13.82
C HIS A 98 -5.34 -6.22 13.64
N TRP A 99 -4.29 -5.54 13.19
CA TRP A 99 -4.27 -4.10 12.95
C TRP A 99 -4.31 -3.81 11.47
N PHE A 100 -5.00 -2.74 11.08
CA PHE A 100 -5.17 -2.29 9.71
C PHE A 100 -4.97 -0.78 9.63
N GLN A 101 -4.33 -0.29 8.58
CA GLN A 101 -4.15 1.15 8.36
C GLN A 101 -4.46 1.51 6.92
N LEU A 102 -5.33 2.50 6.72
CA LEU A 102 -5.61 3.06 5.40
C LEU A 102 -4.53 4.07 5.03
N VAL A 103 -3.84 3.82 3.93
CA VAL A 103 -2.74 4.66 3.40
C VAL A 103 -2.98 5.00 1.93
N SER A 104 -2.27 6.00 1.42
CA SER A 104 -2.25 6.27 -0.03
C SER A 104 -1.52 5.15 -0.79
N TYR A 105 -1.80 4.97 -2.09
CA TYR A 105 -1.04 4.02 -2.92
C TYR A 105 0.45 4.31 -2.94
N GLU A 106 0.81 5.59 -3.02
CA GLU A 106 2.20 6.03 -2.99
C GLU A 106 2.91 5.65 -1.68
N GLU A 107 2.22 5.75 -0.56
CA GLU A 107 2.73 5.28 0.73
C GLU A 107 2.78 3.76 0.85
N TYR A 108 1.75 3.07 0.37
CA TYR A 108 1.70 1.61 0.34
C TYR A 108 2.92 1.03 -0.38
N PHE A 109 3.15 1.45 -1.64
CA PHE A 109 4.28 0.96 -2.42
C PHE A 109 5.64 1.35 -1.83
N ARG A 110 5.75 2.53 -1.20
CA ARG A 110 7.00 2.93 -0.52
C ARG A 110 7.32 2.02 0.67
N ARG A 111 6.32 1.65 1.46
CA ARG A 111 6.49 0.80 2.65
C ARG A 111 6.69 -0.67 2.27
N VAL A 112 5.96 -1.18 1.27
CA VAL A 112 6.05 -2.57 0.82
C VAL A 112 7.33 -2.86 0.03
N ASN A 113 7.82 -1.89 -0.76
CA ASN A 113 9.06 -2.05 -1.53
C ASN A 113 10.31 -1.57 -0.79
N CYS A 114 10.22 -1.28 0.51
CA CYS A 114 11.38 -0.87 1.30
C CYS A 114 12.32 -2.07 1.55
N PRO A 115 13.62 -2.00 1.21
CA PRO A 115 14.57 -3.11 1.41
C PRO A 115 14.77 -3.53 2.87
N SER A 116 14.30 -2.74 3.85
CA SER A 116 14.44 -3.02 5.28
C SER A 116 13.20 -3.69 5.90
N ALA A 117 12.32 -4.28 5.09
CA ALA A 117 11.13 -5.00 5.58
C ALA A 117 11.44 -6.44 6.06
N PHE A 118 12.72 -6.83 6.15
CA PHE A 118 13.22 -8.08 6.74
C PHE A 118 14.46 -7.82 7.58
#